data_AF-A0A228HLS1-F1
#
_entry.id   AF-A0A228HLS1-F1
#
_cell.length_a   1.000
_cell.length_b   1.000
_cell.length_c   1.000
_cell.angle_alpha   90.00
_cell.angle_beta   90.00
_cell.angle_gamma   90.00
#
_symmetry.space_group_name_H-M   'P 1'
#
loop_
_entity.id
_entity.type
_entity.pdbx_description
1 polymer ?
#
loop_
_entity_poly.entity_id
_entity_poly.type
_entity_poly.pdbx_seq_one_letter_code
_entity_poly.pdbx_strand_id
1 'polypeptide(L)'
;MMLERAFDAPAQIDGAVVAEGVAPDKSAMPDHSELTLGLAEKAFAIIGADTFTVSARLSVDDPRTLRNFGLLESMLLMAYNDGKADALHDRGGAVGDAMSSEEHEHFDAMAAEVEGDLKAEGAKIYRITHHYDIGNQDVYVEHPTGDVDGKQVALYLWFKAWDWFGSSVLISNLGIASVMVAFYGFRHCAAHPFSTTVDLYSDAEGLPGYDALMSDASLHREGLRDAMAPHVVGSAG
;
A
#
# COMPACT_ATOMS: atom_id res chain seq x y z
N MET A 1 26.15 -11.29 -40.77
CA MET A 1 26.25 -12.06 -39.50
C MET A 1 25.28 -11.39 -38.53
N MET A 2 23.95 -11.41 -38.69
CA MET A 2 22.98 -12.52 -38.84
C MET A 2 23.06 -13.55 -37.71
N LEU A 3 22.20 -13.35 -36.71
CA LEU A 3 21.73 -14.36 -35.77
C LEU A 3 20.28 -14.00 -35.41
N GLU A 4 19.38 -14.42 -36.28
CA GLU A 4 17.96 -14.63 -36.00
C GLU A 4 17.83 -15.90 -35.16
N ARG A 5 17.02 -15.86 -34.09
CA ARG A 5 16.47 -17.07 -33.46
C ARG A 5 14.97 -16.90 -33.34
N ALA A 6 14.29 -17.78 -34.07
CA ALA A 6 12.86 -18.01 -34.08
C ALA A 6 12.38 -18.51 -32.71
N PHE A 7 11.20 -18.05 -32.30
CA PHE A 7 10.39 -18.64 -31.24
C PHE A 7 9.21 -19.37 -31.89
N ASP A 8 9.08 -20.66 -31.58
CA ASP A 8 8.01 -21.54 -32.03
C ASP A 8 6.68 -21.25 -31.30
N ALA A 9 5.58 -21.51 -32.01
CA ALA A 9 4.19 -21.37 -31.58
C ALA A 9 3.75 -22.49 -30.61
N PRO A 10 2.70 -22.28 -29.79
CA PRO A 10 2.23 -23.26 -28.80
C PRO A 10 1.31 -24.34 -29.39
N ALA A 11 1.38 -25.53 -28.78
CA ALA A 11 0.55 -26.70 -29.06
C ALA A 11 -0.90 -26.53 -28.57
N GLN A 12 -1.83 -27.00 -29.40
CA GLN A 12 -3.25 -27.20 -29.10
C GLN A 12 -3.46 -28.28 -28.03
N ILE A 13 -4.41 -28.06 -27.12
CA ILE A 13 -4.99 -29.10 -26.28
C ILE A 13 -6.50 -29.11 -26.52
N ASP A 14 -6.95 -30.12 -27.26
CA ASP A 14 -8.36 -30.53 -27.33
C ASP A 14 -8.69 -31.39 -26.11
N GLY A 15 -9.84 -31.12 -25.47
CA GLY A 15 -10.31 -31.90 -24.33
C GLY A 15 -11.76 -31.56 -24.00
N ALA A 16 -12.68 -32.16 -24.75
CA ALA A 16 -14.11 -32.16 -24.45
C ALA A 16 -14.41 -33.08 -23.26
N VAL A 17 -15.18 -32.61 -22.28
CA VAL A 17 -15.87 -33.45 -21.30
C VAL A 17 -17.33 -33.01 -21.23
N VAL A 18 -18.19 -33.97 -21.53
CA VAL A 18 -19.64 -33.93 -21.34
C VAL A 18 -19.90 -34.40 -19.91
N ALA A 19 -20.73 -33.66 -19.15
CA ALA A 19 -21.38 -34.20 -17.97
C ALA A 19 -22.80 -33.65 -17.88
N GLU A 20 -23.72 -34.60 -17.69
CA GLU A 20 -25.17 -34.47 -17.70
C GLU A 20 -25.72 -33.79 -16.44
N GLY A 21 -26.96 -33.31 -16.55
CA GLY A 21 -27.64 -32.52 -15.54
C GLY A 21 -28.10 -33.30 -14.32
N VAL A 22 -28.10 -32.60 -13.19
CA VAL A 22 -28.82 -32.98 -11.97
C VAL A 22 -29.66 -31.77 -11.55
N ALA A 23 -30.93 -32.03 -11.24
CA ALA A 23 -31.93 -31.04 -10.86
C ALA A 23 -31.60 -30.38 -9.49
N PRO A 24 -32.04 -29.12 -9.25
CA PRO A 24 -31.64 -28.37 -8.06
C PRO A 24 -32.40 -28.81 -6.81
N ASP A 25 -31.63 -29.11 -5.77
CA ASP A 25 -32.09 -29.20 -4.39
C ASP A 25 -32.37 -27.80 -3.84
N LYS A 26 -33.49 -27.63 -3.16
CA LYS A 26 -33.98 -26.36 -2.61
C LYS A 26 -33.66 -26.29 -1.12
N SER A 27 -32.39 -26.10 -0.79
CA SER A 27 -31.97 -25.47 0.47
C SER A 27 -30.47 -25.18 0.44
N ALA A 28 -30.07 -24.09 -0.22
CA ALA A 28 -28.70 -23.58 -0.15
C ALA A 28 -28.76 -22.12 0.29
N MET A 29 -28.16 -21.82 1.45
CA MET A 29 -27.65 -20.47 1.69
C MET A 29 -26.58 -20.20 0.62
N PRO A 30 -26.51 -18.97 0.08
CA PRO A 30 -25.54 -18.64 -0.96
C PRO A 30 -24.12 -18.93 -0.47
N ASP A 31 -23.33 -19.56 -1.33
CA ASP A 31 -21.89 -19.77 -1.11
C ASP A 31 -21.22 -18.40 -0.92
N HIS A 32 -20.40 -18.25 0.11
CA HIS A 32 -19.72 -17.00 0.43
C HIS A 32 -18.91 -16.48 -0.77
N SER A 33 -18.41 -17.37 -1.64
CA SER A 33 -17.69 -17.00 -2.86
C SER A 33 -18.56 -16.29 -3.90
N GLU A 34 -19.85 -16.63 -4.02
CA GLU A 34 -20.77 -15.98 -4.95
C GLU A 34 -21.21 -14.59 -4.46
N LEU A 35 -21.31 -14.40 -3.14
CA LEU A 35 -21.55 -13.09 -2.52
C LEU A 35 -20.37 -12.13 -2.75
N THR A 36 -19.12 -12.60 -2.62
CA THR A 36 -17.92 -11.81 -2.88
C THR A 36 -17.74 -11.46 -4.37
N LEU A 37 -18.05 -12.39 -5.29
CA LEU A 37 -17.96 -12.11 -6.72
C LEU A 37 -19.00 -11.06 -7.15
N GLY A 38 -20.23 -11.17 -6.63
CA GLY A 38 -21.30 -10.21 -6.89
C GLY A 38 -21.03 -8.81 -6.32
N LEU A 39 -20.32 -8.69 -5.19
CA LEU A 39 -19.88 -7.39 -4.66
C LEU A 39 -18.76 -6.77 -5.50
N ALA A 40 -17.76 -7.57 -5.89
CA ALA A 40 -16.66 -7.11 -6.72
C ALA A 40 -17.15 -6.64 -8.10
N GLU A 41 -17.99 -7.41 -8.78
CA GLU A 41 -18.56 -7.04 -10.08
C GLU A 41 -19.42 -5.77 -10.01
N LYS A 42 -20.18 -5.58 -8.92
CA LYS A 42 -20.97 -4.36 -8.69
C LYS A 42 -20.09 -3.14 -8.39
N ALA A 43 -18.99 -3.31 -7.66
CA ALA A 43 -18.06 -2.23 -7.39
C ALA A 43 -17.30 -1.80 -8.67
N PHE A 44 -16.92 -2.75 -9.53
CA PHE A 44 -16.33 -2.46 -10.85
C PHE A 44 -17.29 -1.74 -11.80
N ALA A 45 -18.58 -2.05 -11.75
CA ALA A 45 -19.60 -1.39 -12.58
C ALA A 45 -19.86 0.08 -12.19
N ILE A 46 -19.59 0.46 -10.94
CA ILE A 46 -19.87 1.81 -10.39
C ILE A 46 -18.67 2.75 -10.56
N ILE A 47 -17.44 2.23 -10.46
CA ILE A 47 -16.21 3.05 -10.44
C ILE A 47 -15.71 3.41 -11.87
N GLY A 48 -16.32 2.83 -12.91
CA GLY A 48 -15.88 3.00 -14.29
C GLY A 48 -14.64 2.16 -14.57
N ALA A 49 -14.66 1.40 -15.67
CA ALA A 49 -13.67 0.38 -16.01
C ALA A 49 -12.23 0.91 -16.22
N ASP A 50 -12.02 2.23 -16.19
CA ASP A 50 -10.74 2.86 -16.56
C ASP A 50 -9.80 3.13 -15.37
N THR A 51 -10.22 2.89 -14.11
CA THR A 51 -9.45 3.37 -12.95
C THR A 51 -8.64 2.32 -12.19
N PHE A 52 -8.81 1.02 -12.43
CA PHE A 52 -8.09 -0.01 -11.65
C PHE A 52 -7.78 -1.26 -12.48
N THR A 53 -6.54 -1.37 -12.98
CA THR A 53 -6.00 -2.65 -13.47
C THR A 53 -5.18 -3.30 -12.35
N VAL A 54 -5.82 -4.03 -11.45
CA VAL A 54 -5.11 -4.91 -10.50
C VAL A 54 -4.90 -6.25 -11.18
N SER A 55 -3.72 -6.42 -11.80
CA SER A 55 -3.28 -7.72 -12.30
C SER A 55 -2.55 -8.44 -11.17
N ALA A 56 -3.31 -9.01 -10.24
CA ALA A 56 -2.76 -9.79 -9.15
C ALA A 56 -3.05 -11.28 -9.42
N ARG A 57 -2.05 -12.02 -9.89
CA ARG A 57 -2.05 -13.49 -9.81
C ARG A 57 -1.85 -13.86 -8.35
N LEU A 58 -2.94 -14.02 -7.61
CA LEU A 58 -2.92 -14.27 -6.18
C LEU A 58 -3.09 -15.76 -5.88
N SER A 59 -2.17 -16.28 -5.07
CA SER A 59 -2.29 -17.60 -4.46
C SER A 59 -3.23 -17.49 -3.26
N VAL A 60 -4.34 -18.24 -3.28
CA VAL A 60 -5.39 -18.22 -2.24
C VAL A 60 -4.88 -18.79 -0.90
N ASP A 61 -3.72 -19.45 -0.91
CA ASP A 61 -3.14 -20.11 0.25
C ASP A 61 -2.28 -19.20 1.16
N ASP A 62 -2.09 -17.91 0.85
CA ASP A 62 -1.36 -16.98 1.73
C ASP A 62 -2.33 -16.18 2.64
N PRO A 63 -2.23 -16.32 3.98
CA PRO A 63 -3.03 -15.54 4.94
C PRO A 63 -2.91 -14.02 4.75
N ARG A 64 -1.80 -13.52 4.18
CA ARG A 64 -1.59 -12.10 3.88
C ARG A 64 -2.38 -11.66 2.65
N THR A 65 -2.56 -12.57 1.68
CA THR A 65 -3.43 -12.35 0.53
C THR A 65 -4.89 -12.20 0.97
N LEU A 66 -5.37 -13.06 1.86
CA LEU A 66 -6.73 -12.96 2.43
C LEU A 66 -6.94 -11.69 3.26
N ARG A 67 -5.93 -11.21 3.99
CA ARG A 67 -6.00 -9.90 4.68
C ARG A 67 -6.02 -8.72 3.71
N ASN A 68 -5.21 -8.77 2.65
CA ASN A 68 -5.22 -7.75 1.60
C ASN A 68 -6.57 -7.72 0.86
N PHE A 69 -7.27 -8.86 0.74
CA PHE A 69 -8.66 -8.90 0.26
C PHE A 69 -9.61 -8.15 1.18
N GLY A 70 -9.53 -8.36 2.51
CA GLY A 70 -10.35 -7.61 3.47
C GLY A 70 -10.06 -6.09 3.45
N LEU A 71 -8.80 -5.72 3.19
CA LEU A 71 -8.37 -4.32 3.05
C LEU A 71 -8.90 -3.70 1.75
N LEU A 72 -8.88 -4.47 0.64
CA LEU A 72 -9.47 -4.05 -0.63
C LEU A 72 -10.99 -3.92 -0.54
N GLU A 73 -11.66 -4.86 0.12
CA GLU A 73 -13.11 -4.80 0.37
C GLU A 73 -13.46 -3.59 1.24
N SER A 74 -12.69 -3.32 2.28
CA SER A 74 -12.91 -2.15 3.15
C SER A 74 -12.67 -0.84 2.43
N MET A 75 -11.63 -0.74 1.58
CA MET A 75 -11.38 0.43 0.73
C MET A 75 -12.45 0.62 -0.35
N LEU A 76 -12.92 -0.48 -0.96
CA LEU A 76 -14.05 -0.47 -1.90
C LEU A 76 -15.34 -0.06 -1.20
N LEU A 77 -15.56 -0.47 0.05
CA LEU A 77 -16.72 -0.11 0.85
C LEU A 77 -16.70 1.38 1.26
N MET A 78 -15.53 1.92 1.64
CA MET A 78 -15.35 3.35 1.89
C MET A 78 -15.58 4.18 0.62
N ALA A 79 -14.99 3.78 -0.51
CA ALA A 79 -15.20 4.45 -1.80
C ALA A 79 -16.66 4.32 -2.29
N TYR A 80 -17.32 3.20 -2.01
CA TYR A 80 -18.73 2.98 -2.30
C TYR A 80 -19.63 3.92 -1.51
N ASN A 81 -19.34 4.14 -0.22
CA ASN A 81 -20.13 5.03 0.64
C ASN A 81 -19.96 6.51 0.27
N ASP A 82 -18.74 6.95 -0.04
CA ASP A 82 -18.49 8.33 -0.50
C ASP A 82 -19.07 8.58 -1.91
N GLY A 83 -19.02 7.59 -2.81
CA GLY A 83 -19.52 7.72 -4.19
C GLY A 83 -21.03 7.59 -4.35
N LYS A 84 -21.72 6.83 -3.48
CA LYS A 84 -23.19 6.64 -3.57
C LYS A 84 -23.98 7.87 -3.13
N ALA A 85 -23.45 8.67 -2.20
CA ALA A 85 -24.13 9.85 -1.69
C ALA A 85 -24.46 10.86 -2.81
N ASP A 86 -23.54 11.01 -3.77
CA ASP A 86 -23.68 11.96 -4.87
C ASP A 86 -24.39 11.36 -6.10
N ALA A 87 -24.23 10.07 -6.38
CA ALA A 87 -24.78 9.45 -7.60
C ALA A 87 -26.24 8.99 -7.49
N LEU A 88 -26.76 8.71 -6.29
CA LEU A 88 -28.16 8.29 -6.08
C LEU A 88 -29.16 9.45 -6.09
N HIS A 89 -28.69 10.69 -5.98
CA HIS A 89 -29.59 11.84 -5.93
C HIS A 89 -30.23 12.17 -7.29
N ASP A 90 -29.71 11.63 -8.40
CA ASP A 90 -30.13 11.97 -9.78
C ASP A 90 -30.91 10.86 -10.51
N ARG A 91 -31.04 9.66 -9.94
CA ARG A 91 -31.84 8.55 -10.50
C ARG A 91 -32.88 8.09 -9.51
N GLY A 92 -34.06 8.72 -9.54
CA GLY A 92 -35.26 8.41 -8.74
C GLY A 92 -35.85 7.02 -9.01
N GLY A 93 -35.11 5.96 -8.70
CA GLY A 93 -35.56 4.58 -8.68
C GLY A 93 -35.64 4.07 -7.25
N ALA A 94 -36.86 3.83 -6.78
CA ALA A 94 -37.17 3.27 -5.47
C ALA A 94 -36.73 1.80 -5.34
N VAL A 95 -35.42 1.59 -5.24
CA VAL A 95 -34.79 0.32 -4.80
C VAL A 95 -34.03 0.59 -3.49
N GLY A 96 -34.67 1.34 -2.60
CA GLY A 96 -34.24 1.52 -1.21
C GLY A 96 -35.16 0.71 -0.32
N ASP A 97 -35.12 -0.61 -0.46
CA ASP A 97 -35.66 -1.46 0.60
C ASP A 97 -34.73 -1.25 1.80
N ALA A 98 -35.34 -0.72 2.86
CA ALA A 98 -34.67 -0.07 3.95
C ALA A 98 -33.89 -1.12 4.74
N MET A 99 -32.56 -1.10 4.61
CA MET A 99 -31.73 -1.58 5.70
C MET A 99 -32.19 -0.85 6.95
N SER A 100 -32.56 -1.62 7.97
CA SER A 100 -33.03 -1.09 9.23
C SER A 100 -31.98 -0.14 9.81
N SER A 101 -32.40 0.81 10.64
CA SER A 101 -31.46 1.68 11.35
C SER A 101 -30.48 0.88 12.20
N GLU A 102 -30.92 -0.28 12.73
CA GLU A 102 -30.09 -1.21 13.49
C GLU A 102 -28.99 -1.85 12.63
N GLU A 103 -29.29 -2.19 11.37
CA GLU A 103 -28.27 -2.72 10.44
C GLU A 103 -27.25 -1.64 10.07
N HIS A 104 -27.68 -0.40 9.81
CA HIS A 104 -26.74 0.70 9.55
C HIS A 104 -25.80 0.95 10.73
N GLU A 105 -26.33 1.03 11.95
CA GLU A 105 -25.52 1.19 13.16
C GLU A 105 -24.52 0.05 13.35
N HIS A 106 -24.92 -1.18 13.02
CA HIS A 106 -24.04 -2.34 13.06
C HIS A 106 -22.89 -2.25 12.04
N PHE A 107 -23.19 -1.85 10.80
CA PHE A 107 -22.17 -1.67 9.75
C PHE A 107 -21.20 -0.54 10.10
N ASP A 108 -21.69 0.58 10.63
CA ASP A 108 -20.85 1.70 11.04
C ASP A 108 -19.90 1.30 12.18
N ALA A 109 -20.40 0.52 13.15
CA ALA A 109 -19.57 -0.01 14.24
C ALA A 109 -18.47 -0.96 13.71
N MET A 110 -18.81 -1.86 12.78
CA MET A 110 -17.85 -2.76 12.16
C MET A 110 -16.80 -2.00 11.34
N ALA A 111 -17.20 -0.98 10.58
CA ALA A 111 -16.29 -0.15 9.83
C ALA A 111 -15.32 0.61 10.75
N ALA A 112 -15.81 1.16 11.87
CA ALA A 112 -14.98 1.85 12.85
C ALA A 112 -13.97 0.92 13.54
N GLU A 113 -14.34 -0.33 13.83
CA GLU A 113 -13.43 -1.34 14.37
C GLU A 113 -12.31 -1.67 13.37
N VAL A 114 -12.67 -1.95 12.11
CA VAL A 114 -11.70 -2.24 11.05
C VAL A 114 -10.76 -1.04 10.80
N GLU A 115 -11.29 0.18 10.78
CA GLU A 115 -10.47 1.39 10.64
C GLU A 115 -9.49 1.54 11.82
N GLY A 116 -9.94 1.23 13.04
CA GLY A 116 -9.10 1.23 14.24
C GLY A 116 -7.93 0.26 14.14
N ASP A 117 -8.20 -0.96 13.69
CA ASP A 117 -7.17 -1.99 13.48
C ASP A 117 -6.17 -1.60 12.39
N LEU A 118 -6.67 -1.08 11.26
CA LEU A 118 -5.82 -0.59 10.17
C LEU A 118 -4.95 0.59 10.62
N LYS A 119 -5.48 1.53 11.40
CA LYS A 119 -4.68 2.62 11.97
C LYS A 119 -3.59 2.10 12.90
N ALA A 120 -3.90 1.11 13.73
CA ALA A 120 -2.92 0.49 14.63
C ALA A 120 -1.81 -0.27 13.88
N GLU A 121 -2.13 -0.89 12.74
CA GLU A 121 -1.15 -1.50 11.84
C GLU A 121 -0.28 -0.43 11.17
N GLY A 122 -0.92 0.59 10.57
CA GLY A 122 -0.27 1.68 9.85
C GLY A 122 0.67 2.54 10.70
N ALA A 123 0.44 2.63 12.01
CA ALA A 123 1.29 3.39 12.93
C ALA A 123 2.77 2.94 12.94
N LYS A 124 3.04 1.71 12.49
CA LYS A 124 4.39 1.11 12.43
C LYS A 124 5.05 1.26 11.06
N ILE A 125 4.29 1.74 10.09
CA ILE A 125 4.68 1.87 8.68
C ILE A 125 4.99 3.34 8.42
N TYR A 126 6.13 3.58 7.81
CA TYR A 126 6.62 4.89 7.44
C TYR A 126 6.65 5.01 5.92
N ARG A 127 6.02 6.07 5.42
CA ARG A 127 6.07 6.48 4.02
C ARG A 127 7.11 7.58 3.87
N ILE A 128 8.25 7.24 3.27
CA ILE A 128 9.32 8.17 2.96
C ILE A 128 8.97 8.85 1.64
N THR A 129 8.87 10.17 1.66
CA THR A 129 8.54 10.98 0.50
C THR A 129 9.36 12.26 0.48
N HIS A 130 9.47 12.89 -0.68
CA HIS A 130 10.08 14.18 -0.85
C HIS A 130 9.15 15.07 -1.68
N HIS A 131 8.81 16.26 -1.16
CA HIS A 131 7.82 17.16 -1.76
C HIS A 131 8.09 17.50 -3.25
N TYR A 132 9.35 17.45 -3.69
CA TYR A 132 9.78 17.79 -5.04
C TYR A 132 9.92 16.60 -6.00
N ASP A 133 9.51 15.40 -5.59
CA ASP A 133 9.60 14.23 -6.45
C ASP A 133 8.69 14.36 -7.68
N ILE A 134 9.24 14.09 -8.85
CA ILE A 134 8.46 13.98 -10.08
C ILE A 134 7.88 12.56 -10.14
N GLY A 135 6.55 12.48 -10.06
CA GLY A 135 5.82 11.21 -9.99
C GLY A 135 5.77 10.64 -8.57
N ASN A 136 5.20 9.43 -8.42
CA ASN A 136 5.17 8.75 -7.13
C ASN A 136 6.49 8.00 -6.90
N GLN A 137 7.34 8.57 -6.05
CA GLN A 137 8.60 7.96 -5.60
C GLN A 137 8.56 7.61 -4.11
N ASP A 138 7.35 7.47 -3.55
CA ASP A 138 7.15 7.09 -2.16
C ASP A 138 7.73 5.69 -1.92
N VAL A 139 8.45 5.54 -0.81
CA VAL A 139 8.96 4.24 -0.37
C VAL A 139 8.44 3.94 1.03
N TYR A 140 7.91 2.74 1.22
CA TYR A 140 7.31 2.30 2.48
C TYR A 140 8.23 1.33 3.20
N VAL A 141 8.41 1.57 4.49
CA VAL A 141 9.18 0.72 5.39
C VAL A 141 8.45 0.53 6.71
N GLU A 142 8.66 -0.62 7.34
CA GLU A 142 8.13 -0.92 8.68
C GLU A 142 9.25 -1.36 9.62
N HIS A 143 9.12 -1.04 10.91
CA HIS A 143 9.96 -1.64 11.95
C HIS A 143 9.18 -2.75 12.67
N PRO A 144 9.63 -4.03 12.63
CA PRO A 144 8.83 -5.16 13.13
C PRO A 144 8.38 -5.05 14.59
N THR A 145 9.17 -4.37 15.43
CA THR A 145 8.86 -4.19 16.86
C THR A 145 8.28 -2.81 17.18
N GLY A 146 8.41 -1.83 16.28
CA GLY A 146 8.05 -0.43 16.55
C GLY A 146 8.95 0.30 17.55
N ASP A 147 10.05 -0.32 18.05
CA ASP A 147 10.91 0.30 19.07
C ASP A 147 11.81 1.44 18.54
N VAL A 148 11.95 1.54 17.22
CA VAL A 148 12.79 2.55 16.56
C VAL A 148 11.88 3.51 15.81
N ASP A 149 12.00 4.80 16.11
CA ASP A 149 11.27 5.85 15.40
C ASP A 149 11.83 6.03 13.98
N GLY A 150 11.11 5.49 13.00
CA GLY A 150 11.47 5.59 11.59
C GLY A 150 11.58 7.02 11.06
N LYS A 151 10.82 7.96 11.63
CA LYS A 151 10.92 9.38 11.24
C LYS A 151 12.26 9.97 11.66
N GLN A 152 12.69 9.72 12.89
CA GLN A 152 14.00 10.19 13.36
C GLN A 152 15.15 9.58 12.57
N VAL A 153 15.10 8.28 12.30
CA VAL A 153 16.13 7.61 11.49
C VAL A 153 16.20 8.21 10.09
N ALA A 154 15.06 8.37 9.41
CA ALA A 154 15.03 8.92 8.05
C ALA A 154 15.59 10.34 7.98
N LEU A 155 15.21 11.22 8.92
CA LEU A 155 15.74 12.58 9.01
C LEU A 155 17.24 12.60 9.33
N TYR A 156 17.70 11.76 10.26
CA TYR A 156 19.11 11.62 10.57
C TYR A 156 19.92 11.24 9.32
N LEU A 157 19.44 10.27 8.53
CA LEU A 157 20.09 9.88 7.28
C LEU A 157 20.10 11.02 6.26
N TRP A 158 19.02 11.77 6.15
CA TRP A 158 18.97 12.95 5.27
C TRP A 158 20.01 14.00 5.66
N PHE A 159 20.09 14.37 6.95
CA PHE A 159 21.09 15.32 7.45
C PHE A 159 22.52 14.79 7.32
N LYS A 160 22.75 13.48 7.52
CA LYS A 160 24.06 12.87 7.28
C LYS A 160 24.47 12.89 5.82
N ALA A 161 23.52 12.73 4.90
CA ALA A 161 23.82 12.88 3.47
C ALA A 161 24.30 14.29 3.17
N TRP A 162 23.60 15.29 3.72
CA TRP A 162 23.97 16.70 3.60
C TRP A 162 25.38 16.97 4.21
N ASP A 163 25.63 16.52 5.44
CA ASP A 163 26.92 16.72 6.13
C ASP A 163 28.11 16.08 5.39
N TRP A 164 27.92 14.86 4.84
CA TRP A 164 29.02 14.09 4.25
C TRP A 164 29.29 14.34 2.78
N PHE A 165 28.26 14.72 2.02
CA PHE A 165 28.34 14.85 0.56
C PHE A 165 28.08 16.27 0.08
N GLY A 166 27.67 17.18 0.97
CA GLY A 166 27.49 18.61 0.69
C GLY A 166 26.02 19.03 0.57
N SER A 167 25.76 20.34 0.60
CA SER A 167 24.39 20.91 0.55
C SER A 167 23.69 20.80 -0.78
N SER A 168 24.43 20.55 -1.85
CA SER A 168 23.90 20.43 -3.20
C SER A 168 23.47 19.00 -3.56
N VAL A 169 23.59 18.05 -2.64
CA VAL A 169 23.27 16.66 -2.91
C VAL A 169 21.90 16.27 -2.39
N LEU A 170 21.29 15.29 -3.06
CA LEU A 170 20.03 14.68 -2.66
C LEU A 170 20.25 13.18 -2.54
N ILE A 171 19.86 12.61 -1.41
CA ILE A 171 19.75 11.15 -1.26
C ILE A 171 18.34 10.72 -1.69
N SER A 172 18.24 9.69 -2.52
CA SER A 172 16.94 9.16 -2.95
C SER A 172 16.14 8.53 -1.81
N ASN A 173 14.80 8.57 -1.88
CA ASN A 173 13.90 7.91 -0.91
C ASN A 173 14.22 6.42 -0.76
N LEU A 174 14.49 5.75 -1.89
CA LEU A 174 14.91 4.35 -1.90
C LEU A 174 16.27 4.15 -1.20
N GLY A 175 17.20 5.10 -1.33
CA GLY A 175 18.48 5.08 -0.62
C GLY A 175 18.31 5.14 0.89
N ILE A 176 17.50 6.09 1.37
CA ILE A 176 17.16 6.19 2.81
C ILE A 176 16.53 4.89 3.29
N ALA A 177 15.51 4.39 2.58
CA ALA A 177 14.83 3.15 2.94
C ALA A 177 15.79 1.94 2.98
N SER A 178 16.66 1.82 1.98
CA SER A 178 17.65 0.73 1.89
C SER A 178 18.61 0.74 3.08
N VAL A 179 19.03 1.93 3.50
CA VAL A 179 19.91 2.11 4.66
C VAL A 179 19.16 1.84 5.97
N MET A 180 17.91 2.27 6.10
CA MET A 180 17.05 1.93 7.24
C MET A 180 16.91 0.41 7.41
N VAL A 181 16.71 -0.31 6.31
CA VAL A 181 16.64 -1.77 6.30
C VAL A 181 17.97 -2.40 6.73
N ALA A 182 19.08 -1.96 6.13
CA ALA A 182 20.40 -2.55 6.37
C ALA A 182 20.96 -2.30 7.77
N PHE A 183 20.71 -1.13 8.37
CA PHE A 183 21.40 -0.69 9.58
C PHE A 183 20.49 -0.49 10.81
N TYR A 184 19.18 -0.42 10.61
CA TYR A 184 18.21 -0.10 11.66
C TYR A 184 17.10 -1.13 11.80
N GLY A 185 17.17 -2.26 11.09
CA GLY A 185 16.25 -3.39 11.27
C GLY A 185 14.86 -3.21 10.64
N PHE A 186 14.68 -2.17 9.82
CA PHE A 186 13.45 -1.97 9.06
C PHE A 186 13.30 -3.01 7.95
N ARG A 187 12.11 -3.08 7.36
CA ARG A 187 11.81 -3.91 6.17
C ARG A 187 11.01 -3.10 5.18
N HIS A 188 11.23 -3.35 3.89
CA HIS A 188 10.30 -2.85 2.87
C HIS A 188 8.94 -3.53 3.02
N CYS A 189 7.89 -2.76 2.86
CA CYS A 189 6.51 -3.24 2.94
C CYS A 189 5.67 -2.66 1.81
N ALA A 190 4.43 -3.15 1.70
CA ALA A 190 3.44 -2.58 0.79
C ALA A 190 3.00 -1.19 1.27
N ALA A 191 2.42 -0.42 0.35
CA ALA A 191 1.77 0.84 0.70
C ALA A 191 0.64 0.60 1.71
N HIS A 192 0.48 1.52 2.66
CA HIS A 192 -0.54 1.43 3.70
C HIS A 192 -1.24 2.78 3.88
N PRO A 193 -2.59 2.84 3.87
CA PRO A 193 -3.33 4.10 3.86
C PRO A 193 -3.13 4.95 5.12
N PHE A 194 -2.86 4.31 6.26
CA PHE A 194 -2.61 4.98 7.55
C PHE A 194 -1.11 5.04 7.91
N SER A 195 -0.21 4.93 6.94
CA SER A 195 1.23 5.06 7.19
C SER A 195 1.59 6.44 7.72
N THR A 196 2.56 6.52 8.64
CA THR A 196 3.17 7.77 9.07
C THR A 196 3.97 8.36 7.91
N THR A 197 3.60 9.56 7.45
CA THR A 197 4.34 10.26 6.39
C THR A 197 5.58 10.92 6.97
N VAL A 198 6.72 10.68 6.31
CA VAL A 198 7.98 11.37 6.55
C VAL A 198 8.31 12.16 5.29
N ASP A 199 7.98 13.45 5.30
CA ASP A 199 8.33 14.37 4.22
C ASP A 199 9.71 14.93 4.51
N LEU A 200 10.72 14.41 3.84
CA LEU A 200 12.12 14.72 4.13
C LEU A 200 12.46 16.21 3.98
N TYR A 201 11.71 16.96 3.18
CA TYR A 201 11.92 18.40 3.03
C TYR A 201 11.18 19.16 4.14
N SER A 202 9.86 18.96 4.23
CA SER A 202 9.03 19.71 5.18
C SER A 202 9.37 19.40 6.63
N ASP A 203 9.66 18.14 6.95
CA ASP A 203 10.01 17.73 8.32
C ASP A 203 11.42 18.20 8.70
N ALA A 204 12.33 18.34 7.74
CA ALA A 204 13.69 18.83 7.99
C ALA A 204 13.74 20.35 8.21
N GLU A 205 13.03 21.16 7.40
CA GLU A 205 13.00 22.62 7.55
C GLU A 205 12.48 23.08 8.92
N GLY A 206 11.58 22.28 9.50
CA GLY A 206 10.92 22.59 10.77
C GLY A 206 11.49 21.87 11.99
N LEU A 207 12.51 21.01 11.87
CA LEU A 207 12.87 20.07 12.93
C LEU A 207 13.38 20.79 14.19
N PRO A 208 12.63 20.80 15.31
CA PRO A 208 13.18 21.23 16.58
C PRO A 208 14.18 20.18 17.08
N GLY A 209 15.34 20.61 17.57
CA GLY A 209 16.33 19.70 18.15
C GLY A 209 17.22 18.98 17.14
N TYR A 210 17.52 19.62 16.00
CA TYR A 210 18.56 19.16 15.07
C TYR A 210 19.84 18.72 15.79
N ASP A 211 20.37 19.54 16.70
CA ASP A 211 21.59 19.22 17.45
C ASP A 211 21.43 17.95 18.30
N ALA A 212 20.26 17.73 18.89
CA ALA A 212 19.96 16.53 19.67
C ALA A 212 19.90 15.29 18.77
N LEU A 213 19.24 15.38 17.61
CA LEU A 213 19.18 14.30 16.64
C LEU A 213 20.57 13.92 16.12
N MET A 214 21.39 14.92 15.78
CA MET A 214 22.72 14.70 15.21
C MET A 214 23.76 14.24 16.23
N SER A 215 23.49 14.42 17.53
CA SER A 215 24.32 13.93 18.63
C SER A 215 23.83 12.60 19.22
N ASP A 216 22.71 12.05 18.73
CA ASP A 216 22.19 10.79 19.22
C ASP A 216 23.07 9.60 18.79
N ALA A 217 23.84 9.10 19.75
CA ALA A 217 24.71 7.94 19.57
C ALA A 217 23.95 6.65 19.20
N SER A 218 22.67 6.55 19.54
CA SER A 218 21.83 5.40 19.18
C SER A 218 21.62 5.28 17.66
N LEU A 219 21.78 6.39 16.93
CA LEU A 219 21.63 6.45 15.48
C LEU A 219 22.95 6.22 14.73
N HIS A 220 24.09 6.21 15.42
CA HIS A 220 25.41 6.09 14.79
C HIS A 220 25.69 4.64 14.35
N ARG A 221 26.16 4.47 13.11
CA ARG A 221 26.50 3.16 12.53
C ARG A 221 27.79 3.26 11.73
N GLU A 222 28.67 2.28 11.88
CA GLU A 222 29.88 2.18 11.06
C GLU A 222 29.52 1.78 9.63
N GLY A 223 30.21 2.32 8.62
CA GLY A 223 29.96 2.05 7.20
C GLY A 223 28.74 2.76 6.61
N LEU A 224 28.04 3.58 7.41
CA LEU A 224 26.81 4.27 6.97
C LEU A 224 27.05 5.19 5.77
N ARG A 225 28.16 5.95 5.79
CA ARG A 225 28.55 6.84 4.69
C ARG A 225 28.73 6.06 3.38
N ASP A 226 29.45 4.94 3.42
CA ASP A 226 29.73 4.14 2.24
C ASP A 226 28.47 3.49 1.67
N ALA A 227 27.54 3.09 2.55
CA ALA A 227 26.25 2.56 2.13
C ALA A 227 25.34 3.61 1.48
N MET A 228 25.44 4.87 1.90
CA MET A 228 24.64 5.97 1.34
C MET A 228 25.19 6.47 0.00
N ALA A 229 26.50 6.46 -0.19
CA ALA A 229 27.17 7.07 -1.35
C ALA A 229 26.57 6.68 -2.73
N PRO A 230 26.18 5.42 -3.00
CA PRO A 230 25.58 5.03 -4.29
C PRO A 230 24.20 5.65 -4.56
N HIS A 231 23.53 6.14 -3.52
CA HIS A 231 22.15 6.65 -3.59
C HIS A 231 22.06 8.17 -3.59
N VAL A 232 23.21 8.83 -3.52
CA VAL A 232 23.34 10.29 -3.51
C VAL A 232 23.49 10.78 -4.94
N VAL A 233 22.65 11.73 -5.34
CA VAL A 233 22.66 12.38 -6.65
C VAL A 233 22.99 13.85 -6.47
N GLY A 234 23.88 14.36 -7.31
CA GLY A 234 24.36 15.74 -7.26
C GLY A 234 25.87 15.80 -7.53
N SER A 235 26.34 16.92 -8.08
CA SER A 235 27.78 17.13 -8.24
C SER A 235 28.39 17.43 -6.88
N ALA A 236 29.29 16.56 -6.40
CA ALA A 236 30.23 16.93 -5.36
C ALA A 236 31.05 18.12 -5.89
N GLY A 237 30.78 19.31 -5.33
CA GLY A 237 31.51 20.53 -5.64
C GLY A 237 32.91 20.52 -5.05
#